data_AF-K1U5C9-F1
#
_entry.id   AF-K1U5C9-F1
#
_cell.length_a   1.000
_cell.length_b   1.000
_cell.length_c   1.000
_cell.angle_alpha   90.00
_cell.angle_beta   90.00
_cell.angle_gamma   90.00
#
_symmetry.space_group_name_H-M   'P 1'
#
loop_
_entity.id
_entity.type
_entity.pdbx_description
1 polymer ?
#
loop_
_entity_poly.entity_id
_entity_poly.type
_entity_poly.pdbx_seq_one_letter_code
_entity_poly.pdbx_strand_id
1 'polypeptide(L)' 'AYDFGYEEYFYSGDLCLVEWPEKIEQLLPENVMTVRITVDSDTARTFEIE' A
#
# COMPACT_ATOMS: atom_id res chain seq x y z
N ALA A 1 9.57 8.31 9.81
CA ALA A 1 9.00 7.05 9.29
C ALA A 1 9.48 5.86 10.13
N TYR A 2 10.78 5.72 10.39
CA TYR A 2 11.32 4.60 11.18
C TYR A 2 10.82 4.51 12.66
N ASP A 3 10.43 5.62 13.28
CA ASP A 3 9.93 5.65 14.69
C ASP A 3 8.43 5.36 14.85
N PHE A 4 7.72 4.91 13.81
CA PHE A 4 6.26 4.71 13.88
C PHE A 4 5.83 3.29 14.25
N GLY A 5 6.77 2.39 14.53
CA GLY A 5 6.47 0.98 14.84
C GLY A 5 5.87 0.22 13.65
N TYR A 6 6.22 0.58 12.41
CA TYR A 6 5.66 -0.02 11.18
C TYR A 6 5.81 -1.54 11.13
N GLU A 7 6.87 -2.08 11.75
CA GLU A 7 7.12 -3.52 11.86
C GLU A 7 6.00 -4.25 12.59
N GLU A 8 5.42 -3.65 13.64
CA GLU A 8 4.31 -4.27 14.36
C GLU A 8 3.07 -4.43 13.48
N TYR A 9 2.84 -3.50 12.54
CA TYR A 9 1.69 -3.56 11.63
C TYR A 9 1.94 -4.51 10.45
N PHE A 10 3.13 -4.48 9.83
CA PHE A 10 3.42 -5.32 8.67
C PHE A 10 3.63 -6.79 9.04
N TYR A 11 4.08 -7.06 10.26
CA TYR A 11 4.36 -8.41 10.74
C TYR A 11 3.37 -8.93 11.79
N SER A 12 2.23 -8.24 12.03
CA SER A 12 1.18 -8.77 12.92
C SER A 12 0.43 -9.97 12.34
N GLY A 13 0.43 -10.12 11.02
CA GLY A 13 -0.40 -11.09 10.30
C GLY A 13 -1.80 -10.56 9.95
N ASP A 14 -2.11 -9.32 10.30
CA ASP A 14 -3.35 -8.65 9.92
C ASP A 14 -3.25 -8.00 8.53
N LEU A 15 -4.42 -7.69 7.94
CA LEU A 15 -4.49 -6.93 6.71
C LEU A 15 -4.08 -5.47 6.95
N CYS A 16 -3.01 -5.03 6.29
CA CYS A 16 -2.57 -3.64 6.27
C CYS A 16 -2.89 -3.00 4.92
N LEU A 17 -3.62 -1.86 4.93
CA LEU A 17 -3.87 -1.05 3.74
C LEU A 17 -3.00 0.21 3.82
N VAL A 18 -2.11 0.38 2.85
CA VAL A 18 -1.14 1.48 2.82
C VAL A 18 -1.46 2.39 1.64
N GLU A 19 -1.85 3.63 1.94
CA GLU A 19 -1.94 4.68 0.92
C GLU A 19 -0.58 5.36 0.71
N TRP A 20 -0.32 5.79 -0.54
CA TRP A 20 0.93 6.44 -0.94
C TRP A 20 2.19 5.60 -0.58
N PRO A 21 2.24 4.30 -0.97
CA PRO A 21 3.33 3.39 -0.61
C PRO A 21 4.71 3.87 -1.09
N GLU A 22 4.77 4.70 -2.14
CA GLU A 22 6.01 5.25 -2.69
C GLU A 22 6.78 6.13 -1.70
N LYS A 23 6.12 6.67 -0.68
CA LYS A 23 6.78 7.46 0.38
C LYS A 23 7.56 6.60 1.37
N ILE A 24 7.28 5.31 1.42
CA ILE A 24 7.87 4.35 2.36
C ILE A 24 8.38 3.10 1.65
N GLU A 25 8.74 3.20 0.37
CA GLU A 25 9.13 2.06 -0.48
C GLU A 25 10.21 1.17 0.16
N GLN A 26 11.18 1.76 0.86
CA GLN A 26 12.25 1.04 1.57
C GLN A 26 11.78 0.25 2.80
N LEU A 27 10.57 0.53 3.31
CA LEU A 27 9.99 -0.10 4.50
C LEU A 27 8.95 -1.17 4.16
N LEU A 28 8.49 -1.22 2.92
CA LEU A 28 7.48 -2.18 2.49
C LEU A 28 8.07 -3.60 2.49
N PRO A 29 7.30 -4.61 2.92
CA PRO A 29 7.73 -6.00 2.80
C PRO A 29 7.80 -6.42 1.33
N GLU A 30 8.57 -7.47 1.02
CA GLU A 30 8.70 -7.97 -0.36
C GLU A 30 7.38 -8.57 -0.90
N ASN A 31 6.49 -9.04 -0.01
CA ASN A 31 5.24 -9.72 -0.38
C ASN A 31 4.01 -8.79 -0.27
N VAL A 32 4.02 -7.67 -0.98
CA VAL A 32 2.84 -6.79 -1.07
C VAL A 32 1.98 -7.14 -2.29
N MET A 33 0.67 -6.97 -2.17
CA MET A 33 -0.23 -6.88 -3.33
C MET A 33 -0.39 -5.40 -3.66
N THR A 34 -0.03 -5.01 -4.87
CA THR A 34 -0.15 -3.60 -5.28
C THR A 34 -1.47 -3.40 -6.00
N VAL A 35 -2.27 -2.44 -5.52
CA VAL A 35 -3.50 -2.03 -6.19
C VAL A 35 -3.32 -0.60 -6.69
N ARG A 36 -3.27 -0.43 -8.01
CA ARG A 36 -3.28 0.89 -8.64
C ARG A 36 -4.71 1.26 -9.01
N ILE A 37 -5.11 2.47 -8.62
CA ILE A 37 -6.42 3.05 -8.94
C ILE A 37 -6.19 4.25 -9.86
N THR A 38 -6.72 4.17 -11.07
CA THR A 38 -6.63 5.25 -12.07
C THR A 38 -8.00 5.90 -12.23
N VAL A 39 -8.04 7.23 -12.20
CA VAL A 39 -9.27 7.99 -12.45
C VAL A 39 -9.44 8.17 -13.96
N ASP A 40 -10.48 7.56 -14.53
CA ASP A 40 -10.78 7.65 -15.96
C ASP A 40 -11.74 8.81 -16.28
N SER A 41 -12.65 9.12 -15.35
CA SER A 41 -13.57 10.26 -15.39
C SER A 41 -14.16 10.55 -14.01
N ASP A 42 -15.01 11.57 -13.90
CA ASP A 42 -15.70 11.96 -12.66
C ASP A 42 -16.44 10.81 -11.96
N THR A 43 -16.88 9.80 -12.72
CA THR A 43 -17.69 8.67 -12.20
C THR A 43 -17.08 7.29 -12.46
N ALA A 44 -15.94 7.21 -13.17
CA ALA A 44 -15.31 5.93 -13.55
C ALA A 44 -13.85 5.84 -13.10
N ARG A 45 -13.44 4.63 -12.69
CA ARG A 45 -12.07 4.30 -12.26
C ARG A 45 -11.71 2.91 -12.73
N THR A 46 -10.44 2.72 -13.01
CA THR A 46 -9.82 1.44 -13.35
C THR A 46 -8.95 0.97 -12.20
N PHE A 47 -9.03 -0.33 -11.88
CA PHE A 47 -8.25 -0.98 -10.84
C PHE A 47 -7.31 -2.01 -11.49
N GLU A 48 -6.04 -1.92 -11.17
CA GLU A 48 -5.00 -2.84 -11.62
C GLU A 48 -4.36 -3.49 -10.39
N ILE A 49 -4.22 -4.83 -10.41
CA ILE A 49 -3.64 -5.61 -9.33
C ILE A 49 -2.37 -6.27 -9.84
N GLU A 50 -1.24 -6.02 -9.17
CA GLU A 50 0.09 -6.58 -9.43
C GLU A 50 0.55 -7.49 -8.28
#